data_AF-A0A926YSQ1-F1
#
_entry.id   AF-A0A926YSQ1-F1
#
_cell.length_a   1.000
_cell.length_b   1.000
_cell.length_c   1.000
_cell.angle_alpha   90.00
_cell.angle_beta   90.00
_cell.angle_gamma   90.00
#
_symmetry.space_group_name_H-M   'P 1'
#
loop_
_entity.id
_entity.type
_entity.pdbx_description
1 polymer ?
#
loop_
_entity_poly.entity_id
_entity_poly.type
_entity_poly.pdbx_seq_one_letter_code
_entity_poly.pdbx_strand_id
1 'polypeptide(L)'
;MRLFNRSLLFASVLSVWTVWDGGAVAQTPTASEQDLQRELLLRMVGTDSEVVLGRLPSDLPIDLPLPDQARIIGSIVSTESQENFSLYDYLIYLDVPRSPQQARDFYQEQLSRAGWREGEDFTSPGFVSTEIDGFPFGIPSTFCKDDQLILVSVRALSNNQAATVSLQLKNTANEPYSPCDRPEEVTMRDPAASIPLPELTAPPNTQVRAAGGGGSEDNWSSTANIESSLTDQALVAHYVSQLEQAGWTQQASDTADASVWSFLTLRDDEGQPWQAFLSIAPANEPNTYTASIIVLATNPTRSAFF
;
A
#
# COMPACT_ATOMS: atom_id res chain seq x y z
N MET A 1 59.26 74.23 37.85
CA MET A 1 59.85 74.81 36.61
C MET A 1 60.94 73.87 36.08
N ARG A 2 60.57 72.94 35.18
CA ARG A 2 61.33 72.43 34.03
C ARG A 2 60.65 71.17 33.49
N LEU A 3 60.31 71.25 32.21
CA LEU A 3 59.69 70.25 31.34
C LEU A 3 60.68 69.19 30.86
N PHE A 4 60.15 68.09 30.31
CA PHE A 4 60.58 67.25 29.16
C PHE A 4 60.27 65.77 29.49
N ASN A 5 59.14 65.20 29.06
CA ASN A 5 58.80 64.70 27.72
C ASN A 5 59.68 63.52 27.25
N ARG A 6 59.13 62.30 27.25
CA ARG A 6 59.34 61.33 26.16
C ARG A 6 58.32 60.18 26.19
N SER A 7 57.66 60.06 25.04
CA SER A 7 56.65 59.08 24.63
C SER A 7 57.18 57.64 24.57
N LEU A 8 56.32 56.68 24.89
CA LEU A 8 56.41 55.30 24.39
C LEU A 8 55.01 54.85 23.97
N LEU A 9 54.91 54.49 22.69
CA LEU A 9 53.75 53.94 22.01
C LEU A 9 53.40 52.56 22.57
N PHE A 10 52.13 52.33 22.91
CA PHE A 10 51.55 51.00 23.00
C PHE A 10 50.54 50.84 21.86
N ALA A 11 50.85 49.95 20.92
CA ALA A 11 49.95 49.53 19.87
C ALA A 11 48.87 48.60 20.48
N SER A 12 47.64 49.07 20.51
CA SER A 12 46.47 48.27 20.90
C SER A 12 46.13 47.32 19.75
N VAL A 13 46.36 46.02 19.95
CA VAL A 13 45.81 44.96 19.08
C VAL A 13 44.35 44.80 19.44
N LEU A 14 43.45 45.30 18.59
CA LEU A 14 42.01 45.02 18.62
C LEU A 14 41.79 43.56 18.19
N SER A 15 41.63 42.66 19.14
CA SER A 15 41.05 41.35 18.90
C SER A 15 39.54 41.50 18.68
N VAL A 16 39.15 41.49 17.40
CA VAL A 16 37.75 41.30 16.98
C VAL A 16 37.40 39.85 17.27
N TRP A 17 36.74 39.60 18.41
CA TRP A 17 36.00 38.37 18.60
C TRP A 17 34.69 38.51 17.82
N THR A 18 34.62 37.94 16.61
CA THR A 18 33.34 37.66 15.98
C THR A 18 32.66 36.56 16.81
N VAL A 19 31.78 36.97 17.73
CA VAL A 19 30.78 36.08 18.31
C VAL A 19 29.89 35.67 17.15
N TRP A 20 30.05 34.42 16.70
CA TRP A 20 29.09 33.80 15.82
C TRP A 20 27.90 33.43 16.71
N ASP A 21 26.95 34.35 16.85
CA ASP A 21 25.63 34.03 17.38
C ASP A 21 25.01 33.03 16.42
N GLY A 22 25.18 31.75 16.74
CA GLY A 22 24.32 30.69 16.25
C GLY A 22 22.93 31.04 16.74
N GLY A 23 22.18 31.79 15.92
CA GLY A 23 20.81 32.14 16.16
C GLY A 23 20.03 30.84 16.34
N ALA A 24 19.87 30.42 17.60
CA ALA A 24 18.89 29.44 17.96
C ALA A 24 17.57 30.01 17.44
N VAL A 25 16.96 29.31 16.48
CA VAL A 25 15.59 29.62 16.06
C VAL A 25 14.77 29.52 17.35
N ALA A 26 14.32 30.68 17.85
CA ALA A 26 13.51 30.73 19.04
C ALA A 26 12.26 29.90 18.77
N GLN A 27 12.18 28.71 19.36
CA GLN A 27 10.95 27.95 19.44
C GLN A 27 9.99 28.86 20.21
N THR A 28 9.09 29.51 19.49
CA THR A 28 8.04 30.36 20.07
C THR A 28 7.30 29.49 21.10
N PRO A 29 6.80 30.02 22.24
CA PRO A 29 6.02 29.23 23.19
C PRO A 29 4.82 28.72 22.41
N THR A 30 4.92 27.46 22.01
CA THR A 30 4.14 26.87 20.93
C THR A 30 2.95 26.21 21.59
N ALA A 31 1.85 26.09 20.87
CA ALA A 31 0.61 25.50 21.36
C ALA A 31 0.86 24.20 22.16
N SER A 32 -0.06 23.80 23.05
CA SER A 32 0.15 22.60 23.86
C SER A 32 0.46 21.39 22.96
N GLU A 33 1.18 20.40 23.48
CA GLU A 33 1.49 19.18 22.70
C GLU A 33 0.22 18.58 22.07
N GLN A 34 -0.91 18.65 22.78
CA GLN A 34 -2.23 18.22 22.29
C GLN A 34 -2.74 19.08 21.13
N ASP A 35 -2.53 20.39 21.16
CA ASP A 35 -2.90 21.29 20.07
C ASP A 35 -2.06 21.02 18.83
N LEU A 36 -0.75 20.81 19.00
CA LEU A 36 0.16 20.47 17.89
C LEU A 36 -0.16 19.09 17.31
N GLN A 37 -0.47 18.09 18.14
CA GLN A 37 -0.92 16.77 17.70
C GLN A 37 -2.24 16.86 16.93
N ARG A 38 -3.19 17.67 17.39
CA ARG A 38 -4.46 17.90 16.69
C ARG A 38 -4.25 18.62 15.37
N GLU A 39 -3.42 19.65 15.33
CA GLU A 39 -3.10 20.40 14.11
C GLU A 39 -2.40 19.49 13.09
N LEU A 40 -1.46 18.66 13.53
CA LEU A 40 -0.81 17.67 12.69
C LEU A 40 -1.82 16.65 12.14
N LEU A 41 -2.69 16.11 12.99
CA LEU A 41 -3.73 15.16 12.58
C LEU A 41 -4.65 15.78 11.52
N LEU A 42 -5.16 16.99 11.75
CA LEU A 42 -6.00 17.70 10.78
C LEU A 42 -5.27 17.98 9.47
N ARG A 43 -3.98 18.31 9.50
CA ARG A 43 -3.18 18.44 8.27
C ARG A 43 -2.99 17.12 7.53
N MET A 44 -2.98 15.99 8.24
CA MET A 44 -2.88 14.66 7.62
C MET A 44 -4.19 14.22 6.98
N VAL A 45 -5.34 14.55 7.59
CA VAL A 45 -6.66 14.03 7.16
C VAL A 45 -7.46 15.03 6.32
N GLY A 46 -7.09 16.31 6.33
CA GLY A 46 -7.80 17.41 5.71
C GLY A 46 -8.28 18.42 6.75
N THR A 47 -8.09 19.71 6.47
CA THR A 47 -8.51 20.79 7.38
C THR A 47 -10.01 20.86 7.57
N ASP A 48 -10.76 20.38 6.57
CA ASP A 48 -12.22 20.38 6.51
C ASP A 48 -12.78 19.04 7.03
N SER A 49 -12.14 18.50 8.06
CA SER A 49 -12.53 17.26 8.73
C SER A 49 -12.85 17.48 10.20
N GLU A 50 -13.90 16.80 10.68
CA GLU A 50 -14.18 16.69 12.11
C GLU A 50 -13.57 15.41 12.67
N VAL A 51 -12.78 15.54 13.74
CA VAL A 51 -12.21 14.39 14.47
C VAL A 51 -13.03 14.12 15.73
N VAL A 52 -13.60 12.93 15.81
CA VAL A 52 -14.44 12.45 16.91
C VAL A 52 -13.73 11.32 17.66
N LEU A 53 -13.33 11.54 18.92
CA LEU A 53 -12.54 10.57 19.68
C LEU A 53 -13.40 9.55 20.44
N GLY A 54 -13.02 8.28 20.40
CA GLY A 54 -13.59 7.20 21.22
C GLY A 54 -15.02 6.78 20.91
N ARG A 55 -15.62 7.30 19.83
CA ARG A 55 -17.02 7.03 19.45
C ARG A 55 -17.22 7.10 17.94
N LEU A 56 -18.33 6.52 17.49
CA LEU A 56 -18.82 6.67 16.12
C LEU A 56 -19.43 8.07 15.91
N PRO A 57 -19.44 8.58 14.66
CA PRO A 57 -20.24 9.75 14.30
C PRO A 57 -21.73 9.47 14.56
N SER A 58 -22.47 10.46 15.05
CA SER A 58 -23.89 10.31 15.39
C SER A 58 -24.82 10.27 14.17
N ASP A 59 -24.31 10.70 13.03
CA ASP A 59 -25.00 10.88 11.75
C ASP A 59 -24.65 9.79 10.72
N LEU A 60 -24.06 8.67 11.16
CA LEU A 60 -23.72 7.57 10.27
C LEU A 60 -24.96 7.09 9.47
N PRO A 61 -24.87 6.96 8.14
CA PRO A 61 -26.00 6.58 7.29
C PRO A 61 -26.34 5.09 7.38
N ILE A 62 -25.56 4.30 8.11
CA ILE A 62 -25.68 2.84 8.19
C ILE A 62 -25.56 2.35 9.63
N ASP A 63 -26.19 1.22 9.92
CA ASP A 63 -25.92 0.47 11.14
C ASP A 63 -24.65 -0.38 10.95
N LEU A 64 -23.54 0.11 11.50
CA LEU A 64 -22.22 -0.49 11.31
C LEU A 64 -22.03 -1.68 12.28
N PRO A 65 -21.83 -2.92 11.79
CA PRO A 65 -21.59 -4.05 12.68
C PRO A 65 -20.25 -3.90 13.40
N LEU A 66 -20.27 -3.97 14.73
CA LEU A 66 -19.08 -3.92 15.57
C LEU A 66 -18.80 -5.29 16.18
N PRO A 67 -17.56 -5.82 16.08
CA PRO A 67 -17.19 -7.04 16.79
C PRO A 67 -17.35 -6.89 18.30
N ASP A 68 -17.68 -7.99 18.99
CA ASP A 68 -17.71 -7.99 20.45
C ASP A 68 -16.39 -7.49 21.03
N GLN A 69 -16.48 -6.63 22.04
CA GLN A 69 -15.33 -6.03 22.73
C GLN A 69 -14.44 -5.15 21.82
N ALA A 70 -14.92 -4.74 20.65
CA ALA A 70 -14.24 -3.73 19.85
C ALA A 70 -14.09 -2.42 20.63
N ARG A 71 -12.90 -1.83 20.57
CA ARG A 71 -12.60 -0.52 21.14
C ARG A 71 -12.52 0.49 20.01
N ILE A 72 -13.49 1.41 19.95
CA ILE A 72 -13.44 2.52 19.00
C ILE A 72 -12.33 3.48 19.42
N ILE A 73 -11.38 3.75 18.54
CA ILE A 73 -10.31 4.73 18.75
C ILE A 73 -10.85 6.12 18.46
N GLY A 74 -11.54 6.25 17.33
CA GLY A 74 -12.15 7.49 16.89
C GLY A 74 -12.58 7.40 15.43
N SER A 75 -13.16 8.50 14.97
CA SER A 75 -13.71 8.64 13.64
C SER A 75 -13.34 10.01 13.08
N ILE A 76 -13.21 10.09 11.76
CA ILE A 76 -13.01 11.32 11.01
C ILE A 76 -14.20 11.46 10.07
N VAL A 77 -14.84 12.63 10.08
CA VAL A 77 -15.95 12.97 9.20
C VAL A 77 -15.47 14.05 8.23
N SER A 78 -15.55 13.79 6.93
CA SER A 78 -15.28 14.81 5.92
C SER A 78 -16.45 15.79 5.88
N THR A 79 -16.19 17.08 6.07
CA THR A 79 -17.23 18.12 6.12
C THR A 79 -17.41 18.87 4.81
N GLU A 80 -16.50 18.68 3.85
CA GLU A 80 -16.57 19.32 2.53
C GLU A 80 -16.79 18.27 1.42
N SER A 81 -18.02 18.22 0.93
CA SER A 81 -18.46 17.38 -0.19
C SER A 81 -18.18 18.00 -1.58
N GLN A 82 -17.48 19.12 -1.64
CA GLN A 82 -17.42 19.97 -2.83
C GLN A 82 -16.00 20.03 -3.39
N GLU A 83 -15.62 18.93 -4.04
CA GLU A 83 -14.68 18.80 -5.16
C GLU A 83 -14.04 17.41 -5.10
N ASN A 84 -14.77 16.38 -5.58
CA ASN A 84 -14.35 15.10 -6.19
C ASN A 84 -13.10 14.34 -5.69
N PHE A 85 -12.50 14.67 -4.55
CA PHE A 85 -11.23 14.12 -4.09
C PHE A 85 -11.26 13.64 -2.64
N SER A 86 -12.38 13.78 -1.92
CA SER A 86 -12.52 13.11 -0.62
C SER A 86 -12.53 11.60 -0.84
N LEU A 87 -11.59 10.91 -0.19
CA LEU A 87 -11.45 9.45 -0.28
C LEU A 87 -12.56 8.73 0.52
N TYR A 88 -13.20 9.44 1.46
CA TYR A 88 -14.26 8.92 2.32
C TYR A 88 -15.16 10.06 2.83
N ASP A 89 -16.40 9.74 3.19
CA ASP A 89 -17.27 10.60 4.00
C ASP A 89 -17.00 10.36 5.49
N TYR A 90 -16.77 9.10 5.85
CA TYR A 90 -16.43 8.68 7.21
C TYR A 90 -15.24 7.73 7.21
N LEU A 91 -14.27 7.96 8.09
CA LEU A 91 -13.16 7.04 8.36
C LEU A 91 -13.17 6.68 9.85
N ILE A 92 -13.36 5.40 10.16
CA ILE A 92 -13.51 4.91 11.53
C ILE A 92 -12.37 3.96 11.86
N TYR A 93 -11.75 4.14 13.03
CA TYR A 93 -10.70 3.26 13.55
C TYR A 93 -11.16 2.53 14.81
N LEU A 94 -10.89 1.24 14.85
CA LEU A 94 -11.19 0.39 16.00
C LEU A 94 -10.13 -0.68 16.20
N ASP A 95 -9.86 -1.00 17.47
CA ASP A 95 -9.07 -2.17 17.84
C ASP A 95 -10.02 -3.30 18.20
N VAL A 96 -9.71 -4.52 17.73
CA VAL A 96 -10.47 -5.72 18.01
C VAL A 96 -9.59 -6.79 18.66
N PRO A 97 -10.07 -7.47 19.71
CA PRO A 97 -9.35 -8.57 20.35
C PRO A 97 -9.54 -9.87 19.56
N ARG A 98 -9.28 -9.82 18.26
CA ARG A 98 -9.38 -10.95 17.32
C ARG A 98 -8.18 -10.92 16.38
N SER A 99 -7.77 -12.08 15.89
CA SER A 99 -6.77 -12.13 14.82
C SER A 99 -7.28 -11.41 13.57
N PRO A 100 -6.39 -10.90 12.69
CA PRO A 100 -6.79 -10.25 11.44
C PRO A 100 -7.75 -11.09 10.58
N GLN A 101 -7.51 -12.41 10.50
CA GLN A 101 -8.38 -13.29 9.74
C GLN A 101 -9.79 -13.33 10.33
N GLN A 102 -9.91 -13.53 11.64
CA GLN A 102 -11.20 -13.55 12.33
C GLN A 102 -11.94 -12.21 12.25
N ALA A 103 -11.21 -11.10 12.18
CA ALA A 103 -11.79 -9.77 11.98
C ALA A 103 -12.33 -9.59 10.55
N ARG A 104 -11.58 -10.05 9.52
CA ARG A 104 -12.07 -10.07 8.12
C ARG A 104 -13.30 -10.95 7.98
N ASP A 105 -13.25 -12.19 8.48
CA ASP A 105 -14.36 -13.14 8.43
C ASP A 105 -15.63 -12.54 9.08
N PHE A 106 -15.48 -11.83 10.21
CA PHE A 106 -16.58 -11.14 10.87
C PHE A 106 -17.24 -10.10 9.96
N TYR A 107 -16.46 -9.19 9.36
CA TYR A 107 -17.05 -8.14 8.52
C TYR A 107 -17.67 -8.71 7.26
N GLN A 108 -17.01 -9.70 6.63
CA GLN A 108 -17.56 -10.39 5.47
C GLN A 108 -18.91 -11.01 5.80
N GLU A 109 -19.03 -11.74 6.90
CA GLU A 109 -20.28 -12.40 7.31
C GLU A 109 -21.38 -11.39 7.69
N GLN A 110 -21.05 -10.37 8.50
CA GLN A 110 -22.03 -9.42 9.01
C GLN A 110 -22.53 -8.46 7.93
N LEU A 111 -21.63 -7.94 7.09
CA LEU A 111 -22.02 -7.07 5.98
C LEU A 111 -22.82 -7.85 4.93
N SER A 112 -22.41 -9.08 4.60
CA SER A 112 -23.19 -9.95 3.71
C SER A 112 -24.61 -10.20 4.24
N ARG A 113 -24.76 -10.48 5.55
CA ARG A 113 -26.08 -10.64 6.19
C ARG A 113 -26.91 -9.36 6.16
N ALA A 114 -26.27 -8.20 6.23
CA ALA A 114 -26.91 -6.89 6.13
C ALA A 114 -27.22 -6.47 4.67
N GLY A 115 -26.98 -7.37 3.69
CA GLY A 115 -27.30 -7.16 2.28
C GLY A 115 -26.25 -6.36 1.51
N TRP A 116 -25.04 -6.22 2.05
CA TRP A 116 -23.91 -5.72 1.29
C TRP A 116 -23.35 -6.83 0.42
N ARG A 117 -22.95 -6.49 -0.80
CA ARG A 117 -22.27 -7.39 -1.72
C ARG A 117 -20.78 -7.07 -1.68
N GLU A 118 -19.95 -8.08 -1.46
CA GLU A 118 -18.51 -7.93 -1.64
C GLU A 118 -18.25 -7.59 -3.12
N GLY A 119 -17.53 -6.49 -3.35
CA GLY A 119 -16.99 -6.17 -4.66
C GLY A 119 -16.04 -7.28 -5.08
N GLU A 120 -15.87 -7.48 -6.39
CA GLU A 120 -14.80 -8.37 -6.85
C GLU A 120 -13.48 -7.88 -6.26
N ASP A 121 -12.81 -8.75 -5.52
CA ASP A 121 -11.45 -8.48 -5.08
C ASP A 121 -10.63 -8.13 -6.33
N PHE A 122 -9.93 -7.00 -6.28
CA PHE A 122 -8.95 -6.68 -7.30
C PHE A 122 -7.76 -7.63 -7.13
N THR A 123 -7.94 -8.89 -7.51
CA THR A 123 -6.85 -9.87 -7.58
C THR A 123 -5.98 -9.45 -8.75
N SER A 124 -4.92 -8.72 -8.43
CA SER A 124 -3.89 -8.38 -9.41
C SER A 124 -3.01 -9.61 -9.65
N PRO A 125 -2.81 -10.05 -10.89
CA PRO A 125 -1.97 -11.20 -11.19
C PRO A 125 -0.51 -10.92 -10.83
N GLY A 126 0.24 -11.98 -10.51
CA GLY A 126 1.61 -11.90 -10.02
C GLY A 126 1.73 -12.13 -8.51
N PHE A 127 2.72 -11.51 -7.85
CA PHE A 127 3.08 -11.84 -6.47
C PHE A 127 1.99 -11.48 -5.47
N VAL A 128 1.54 -12.50 -4.72
CA VAL A 128 0.58 -12.33 -3.63
C VAL A 128 1.34 -11.99 -2.35
N SER A 129 0.96 -10.90 -1.71
CA SER A 129 1.56 -10.52 -0.42
C SER A 129 1.13 -11.49 0.67
N THR A 130 2.08 -12.07 1.41
CA THR A 130 1.77 -12.80 2.65
C THR A 130 1.69 -11.88 3.86
N GLU A 131 2.26 -10.68 3.75
CA GLU A 131 2.03 -9.58 4.67
C GLU A 131 1.29 -8.46 3.96
N ILE A 132 0.12 -8.07 4.50
CA ILE A 132 -0.61 -6.90 4.02
C ILE A 132 0.04 -5.60 4.59
N ASP A 133 1.36 -5.59 4.78
CA ASP A 133 2.13 -4.48 5.35
C ASP A 133 2.79 -3.68 4.22
N GLY A 134 2.02 -2.75 3.64
CA GLY A 134 2.48 -1.86 2.57
C GLY A 134 1.48 -0.73 2.29
N PHE A 135 0.20 -1.01 2.49
CA PHE A 135 -0.81 0.01 2.74
C PHE A 135 -0.89 0.21 4.26
N PRO A 136 -0.96 1.46 4.78
CA PRO A 136 -1.15 1.70 6.22
C PRO A 136 -2.39 1.00 6.81
N PHE A 137 -3.30 0.51 5.95
CA PHE A 137 -4.57 -0.13 6.27
C PHE A 137 -4.70 -1.57 5.73
N GLY A 138 -3.72 -2.08 4.98
CA GLY A 138 -3.85 -3.31 4.21
C GLY A 138 -4.66 -3.14 2.91
N ILE A 139 -4.75 -4.18 2.06
CA ILE A 139 -5.66 -4.20 0.90
C ILE A 139 -7.09 -4.24 1.46
N PRO A 140 -7.92 -3.21 1.20
CA PRO A 140 -9.26 -3.20 1.71
C PRO A 140 -10.15 -4.21 0.97
N SER A 141 -10.94 -4.98 1.71
CA SER A 141 -12.12 -5.64 1.15
C SER A 141 -13.16 -4.58 0.83
N THR A 142 -13.73 -4.64 -0.36
CA THR A 142 -14.73 -3.68 -0.85
C THR A 142 -16.12 -4.25 -0.66
N PHE A 143 -17.04 -3.49 -0.06
CA PHE A 143 -18.44 -3.87 0.08
C PHE A 143 -19.34 -2.78 -0.48
N CYS A 144 -20.33 -3.19 -1.26
CA CYS A 144 -21.24 -2.32 -1.98
C CYS A 144 -22.69 -2.60 -1.62
N LYS A 145 -23.47 -1.54 -1.41
CA LYS A 145 -24.93 -1.62 -1.22
C LYS A 145 -25.58 -0.34 -1.72
N ASP A 146 -26.38 -0.45 -2.78
CA ASP A 146 -26.91 0.72 -3.49
C ASP A 146 -25.75 1.70 -3.83
N ASP A 147 -25.94 3.00 -3.61
CA ASP A 147 -24.92 4.03 -3.82
C ASP A 147 -23.95 4.18 -2.63
N GLN A 148 -23.71 3.12 -1.86
CA GLN A 148 -22.82 3.13 -0.70
C GLN A 148 -21.67 2.14 -0.87
N LEU A 149 -20.48 2.62 -0.50
CA LEU A 149 -19.23 1.88 -0.50
C LEU A 149 -18.67 1.81 0.92
N ILE A 150 -18.27 0.61 1.35
CA ILE A 150 -17.43 0.39 2.53
C ILE A 150 -16.13 -0.27 2.11
N LEU A 151 -15.00 0.35 2.45
CA LEU A 151 -13.68 -0.29 2.39
C LEU A 151 -13.29 -0.74 3.79
N VAL A 152 -13.13 -2.06 3.97
CA VAL A 152 -12.74 -2.68 5.24
C VAL A 152 -11.29 -3.09 5.17
N SER A 153 -10.49 -2.51 6.04
CA SER A 153 -9.04 -2.70 6.09
C SER A 153 -8.66 -3.24 7.46
N VAL A 154 -7.88 -4.33 7.50
CA VAL A 154 -7.55 -5.05 8.74
C VAL A 154 -6.06 -5.27 8.84
N ARG A 155 -5.48 -4.81 9.95
CA ARG A 155 -4.06 -4.93 10.25
C ARG A 155 -3.83 -5.66 11.57
N ALA A 156 -2.81 -6.52 11.64
CA ALA A 156 -2.41 -7.16 12.88
C ALA A 156 -1.90 -6.14 13.92
N LEU A 157 -2.36 -6.28 15.16
CA LEU A 157 -1.71 -5.75 16.36
C LEU A 157 -0.94 -6.91 17.01
N SER A 158 0.25 -6.62 17.53
CA SER A 158 1.16 -7.47 18.32
C SER A 158 0.84 -8.98 18.38
N ASN A 159 1.75 -9.83 17.88
CA ASN A 159 1.64 -11.31 17.89
C ASN A 159 0.42 -11.88 17.14
N ASN A 160 -0.22 -11.11 16.25
CA ASN A 160 -1.32 -11.55 15.39
C ASN A 160 -2.59 -12.00 16.15
N GLN A 161 -2.73 -11.62 17.42
CA GLN A 161 -3.86 -11.98 18.29
C GLN A 161 -4.91 -10.88 18.41
N ALA A 162 -4.54 -9.65 18.06
CA ALA A 162 -5.44 -8.51 17.97
C ALA A 162 -5.28 -7.87 16.58
N ALA A 163 -6.22 -7.01 16.21
CA ALA A 163 -6.16 -6.27 14.96
C ALA A 163 -6.65 -4.84 15.12
N THR A 164 -6.10 -3.93 14.34
CA THR A 164 -6.69 -2.63 14.07
C THR A 164 -7.48 -2.74 12.77
N VAL A 165 -8.72 -2.27 12.80
CA VAL A 165 -9.58 -2.18 11.63
C VAL A 165 -9.82 -0.72 11.32
N SER A 166 -9.69 -0.37 10.05
CA SER A 166 -10.13 0.91 9.51
C SER A 166 -11.28 0.68 8.54
N LEU A 167 -12.36 1.44 8.71
CA LEU A 167 -13.54 1.40 7.86
C LEU A 167 -13.67 2.74 7.17
N GLN A 168 -13.65 2.77 5.84
CA GLN A 168 -13.94 3.96 5.06
C GLN A 168 -15.32 3.80 4.45
N LEU A 169 -16.23 4.73 4.74
CA LEU A 169 -17.57 4.77 4.18
C LEU A 169 -17.65 5.94 3.21
N LYS A 170 -18.27 5.72 2.06
CA LYS A 170 -18.45 6.74 1.03
C LYS A 170 -19.79 6.56 0.32
N ASN A 171 -20.49 7.67 0.11
CA ASN A 171 -21.61 7.76 -0.82
C ASN A 171 -21.07 7.96 -2.25
N THR A 172 -21.46 7.08 -3.16
CA THR A 172 -20.98 7.08 -4.53
C THR A 172 -22.01 7.55 -5.55
N ALA A 173 -23.17 8.06 -5.14
CA ALA A 173 -24.30 8.39 -6.03
C ALA A 173 -23.96 9.40 -7.15
N ASN A 174 -22.92 10.22 -6.95
CA ASN A 174 -22.45 11.21 -7.92
C ASN A 174 -21.05 10.90 -8.48
N GLU A 175 -20.51 9.72 -8.19
CA GLU A 175 -19.17 9.31 -8.62
C GLU A 175 -19.26 8.62 -9.99
N PRO A 176 -18.62 9.16 -11.05
CA PRO A 176 -18.73 8.61 -12.41
C PRO A 176 -18.13 7.21 -12.56
N TYR A 177 -17.33 6.73 -11.59
CA TYR A 177 -16.65 5.44 -11.61
C TYR A 177 -16.76 4.73 -10.25
N SER A 178 -17.95 4.69 -9.68
CA SER A 178 -18.16 3.91 -8.46
C SER A 178 -17.82 2.43 -8.68
N PRO A 179 -17.05 1.79 -7.78
CA PRO A 179 -16.88 0.34 -7.82
C PRO A 179 -18.21 -0.41 -7.60
N CYS A 180 -19.24 0.27 -7.07
CA CYS A 180 -20.55 -0.30 -6.79
C CYS A 180 -21.53 -0.21 -7.97
N ASP A 181 -21.32 0.74 -8.91
CA ASP A 181 -22.22 1.00 -10.03
C ASP A 181 -21.91 0.19 -11.29
N ARG A 182 -21.08 -0.86 -11.21
CA ARG A 182 -20.77 -1.68 -12.39
C ARG A 182 -22.05 -2.36 -12.89
N PRO A 183 -22.64 -1.96 -14.04
CA PRO A 183 -23.63 -2.79 -14.71
C PRO A 183 -22.89 -4.08 -15.09
N GLU A 184 -23.55 -5.23 -15.00
CA GLU A 184 -23.00 -6.52 -15.48
C GLU A 184 -22.39 -6.44 -16.89
N GLU A 185 -22.75 -5.43 -17.69
CA GLU A 185 -22.32 -5.23 -19.07
C GLU A 185 -21.18 -4.22 -19.30
N VAL A 186 -20.79 -3.38 -18.32
CA VAL A 186 -19.58 -2.54 -18.49
C VAL A 186 -18.39 -3.31 -17.96
N THR A 187 -17.93 -4.27 -18.76
CA THR A 187 -16.55 -4.71 -18.69
C THR A 187 -15.69 -3.50 -19.07
N MET A 188 -15.35 -2.63 -18.13
CA MET A 188 -13.97 -2.17 -18.13
C MET A 188 -13.19 -3.47 -18.05
N ARG A 189 -12.73 -3.94 -19.21
CA ARG A 189 -11.93 -5.14 -19.32
C ARG A 189 -10.76 -4.86 -18.41
N ASP A 190 -10.76 -5.46 -17.23
CA ASP A 190 -9.63 -5.36 -16.33
C ASP A 190 -8.45 -5.78 -17.20
N PRO A 191 -7.48 -4.89 -17.48
CA PRO A 191 -6.39 -5.22 -18.37
C PRO A 191 -5.68 -6.49 -17.88
N ALA A 192 -5.71 -6.72 -16.56
CA ALA A 192 -5.21 -7.90 -15.88
C ALA A 192 -5.98 -9.20 -16.21
N ALA A 193 -7.30 -9.14 -16.42
CA ALA A 193 -8.14 -10.32 -16.62
C ALA A 193 -7.84 -11.06 -17.94
N SER A 194 -7.27 -10.37 -18.94
CA SER A 194 -6.79 -10.97 -20.18
C SER A 194 -5.32 -11.42 -20.13
N ILE A 195 -4.60 -11.15 -19.04
CA ILE A 195 -3.20 -11.55 -18.91
C ILE A 195 -3.14 -12.99 -18.39
N PRO A 196 -2.43 -13.91 -19.06
CA PRO A 196 -2.30 -15.28 -18.61
C PRO A 196 -1.26 -15.43 -17.48
N LEU A 197 -1.25 -14.52 -16.51
CA LEU A 197 -0.36 -14.55 -15.34
C LEU A 197 -1.18 -14.99 -14.12
N PRO A 198 -0.90 -16.15 -13.51
CA PRO A 198 -1.58 -16.55 -12.28
C PRO A 198 -1.16 -15.70 -11.08
N GLU A 199 -1.89 -15.84 -10.00
CA GLU A 199 -1.40 -15.48 -8.67
C GLU A 199 -0.17 -16.32 -8.30
N LEU A 200 0.86 -15.68 -7.78
CA LEU A 200 2.12 -16.28 -7.37
C LEU A 200 2.22 -16.27 -5.84
N THR A 201 1.88 -17.41 -5.25
CA THR A 201 1.85 -17.62 -3.81
C THR A 201 3.23 -17.97 -3.27
N ALA A 202 3.58 -17.44 -2.10
CA ALA A 202 4.86 -17.69 -1.46
C ALA A 202 4.98 -19.15 -0.95
N PRO A 203 6.19 -19.71 -0.89
CA PRO A 203 6.41 -20.98 -0.19
C PRO A 203 6.20 -20.84 1.32
N PRO A 204 6.03 -21.95 2.06
CA PRO A 204 5.84 -21.91 3.52
C PRO A 204 6.94 -21.14 4.25
N ASN A 205 6.57 -20.43 5.32
CA ASN A 205 7.47 -19.62 6.15
C ASN A 205 8.23 -18.52 5.38
N THR A 206 7.63 -17.98 4.32
CA THR A 206 8.17 -16.87 3.54
C THR A 206 7.26 -15.66 3.64
N GLN A 207 7.83 -14.50 3.96
CA GLN A 207 7.12 -13.22 3.94
C GLN A 207 7.29 -12.58 2.57
N VAL A 208 6.20 -12.08 2.00
CA VAL A 208 6.17 -11.40 0.70
C VAL A 208 5.38 -10.13 0.87
N ARG A 209 5.97 -9.01 0.45
CA ARG A 209 5.34 -7.70 0.32
C ARG A 209 5.35 -7.32 -1.16
N ALA A 210 4.21 -7.37 -1.84
CA ALA A 210 4.10 -6.89 -3.20
C ALA A 210 4.46 -5.39 -3.24
N ALA A 211 5.39 -5.03 -4.12
CA ALA A 211 5.95 -3.70 -4.24
C ALA A 211 5.32 -2.88 -5.37
N GLY A 212 4.53 -3.54 -6.23
CA GLY A 212 3.78 -2.90 -7.30
C GLY A 212 3.31 -3.92 -8.34
N GLY A 213 2.27 -3.58 -9.08
CA GLY A 213 1.75 -4.37 -10.18
C GLY A 213 0.93 -3.51 -11.12
N GLY A 214 1.01 -3.77 -12.41
CA GLY A 214 0.26 -3.01 -13.41
C GLY A 214 0.70 -3.30 -14.83
N GLY A 215 -0.14 -2.91 -15.78
CA GLY A 215 0.04 -3.19 -17.19
C GLY A 215 -1.12 -2.70 -18.06
N SER A 216 -1.15 -3.18 -19.29
CA SER A 216 -2.24 -3.04 -20.26
C SER A 216 -2.63 -4.41 -20.81
N GLU A 217 -3.55 -4.47 -21.78
CA GLU A 217 -4.06 -5.76 -22.32
C GLU A 217 -2.98 -6.68 -22.91
N ASP A 218 -1.81 -6.15 -23.26
CA ASP A 218 -0.70 -6.85 -23.92
C ASP A 218 0.57 -6.95 -23.06
N ASN A 219 0.57 -6.39 -21.85
CA ASN A 219 1.69 -6.50 -20.94
C ASN A 219 1.27 -6.39 -19.49
N TRP A 220 1.98 -7.07 -18.60
CA TRP A 220 1.82 -6.91 -17.17
C TRP A 220 3.16 -7.01 -16.48
N SER A 221 3.33 -6.26 -15.40
CA SER A 221 4.48 -6.37 -14.52
C SER A 221 4.02 -6.51 -13.08
N SER A 222 4.73 -7.30 -12.28
CA SER A 222 4.51 -7.45 -10.85
C SER A 222 5.85 -7.56 -10.15
N THR A 223 6.02 -6.85 -9.03
CA THR A 223 7.24 -6.85 -8.24
C THR A 223 6.93 -7.09 -6.77
N ALA A 224 7.88 -7.69 -6.05
CA ALA A 224 7.73 -7.96 -4.62
C ALA A 224 9.08 -7.94 -3.88
N ASN A 225 9.02 -7.65 -2.58
CA ASN A 225 10.10 -7.92 -1.64
C ASN A 225 9.78 -9.21 -0.89
N ILE A 226 10.76 -10.09 -0.75
CA ILE A 226 10.61 -11.42 -0.16
C ILE A 226 11.60 -11.56 1.00
N GLU A 227 11.14 -11.99 2.17
CA GLU A 227 11.98 -12.45 3.27
C GLU A 227 11.79 -13.97 3.45
N SER A 228 12.87 -14.72 3.27
CA SER A 228 12.84 -16.19 3.29
C SER A 228 14.18 -16.78 3.69
N SER A 229 14.16 -17.92 4.39
CA SER A 229 15.35 -18.74 4.60
C SER A 229 15.72 -19.61 3.39
N LEU A 230 14.90 -19.60 2.33
CA LEU A 230 15.18 -20.32 1.09
C LEU A 230 16.21 -19.57 0.24
N THR A 231 16.94 -20.30 -0.61
CA THR A 231 17.84 -19.68 -1.60
C THR A 231 17.03 -19.01 -2.73
N ASP A 232 17.64 -18.04 -3.40
CA ASP A 232 17.14 -17.44 -4.64
C ASP A 232 16.74 -18.49 -5.70
N GLN A 233 17.57 -19.53 -5.88
CA GLN A 233 17.28 -20.64 -6.79
C GLN A 233 16.03 -21.43 -6.37
N ALA A 234 15.86 -21.70 -5.08
CA ALA A 234 14.68 -22.40 -4.58
C ALA A 234 13.41 -21.54 -4.71
N LEU A 235 13.53 -20.23 -4.50
CA LEU A 235 12.43 -19.28 -4.72
C LEU A 235 12.01 -19.23 -6.19
N VAL A 236 12.96 -19.10 -7.13
CA VAL A 236 12.65 -19.10 -8.57
C VAL A 236 12.01 -20.42 -8.98
N ALA A 237 12.55 -21.56 -8.54
CA ALA A 237 11.98 -22.87 -8.85
C ALA A 237 10.53 -23.02 -8.36
N HIS A 238 10.22 -22.49 -7.16
CA HIS A 238 8.86 -22.49 -6.61
C HIS A 238 7.88 -21.70 -7.49
N TYR A 239 8.25 -20.49 -7.93
CA TYR A 239 7.38 -19.67 -8.79
C TYR A 239 7.30 -20.20 -10.22
N VAL A 240 8.38 -20.75 -10.77
CA VAL A 240 8.35 -21.44 -12.08
C VAL A 240 7.36 -22.59 -12.04
N SER A 241 7.34 -23.40 -10.97
CA SER A 241 6.39 -24.51 -10.85
C SER A 241 4.93 -24.04 -10.87
N GLN A 242 4.62 -22.89 -10.27
CA GLN A 242 3.27 -22.29 -10.33
C GLN A 242 2.91 -21.84 -11.75
N LEU A 243 3.86 -21.20 -12.45
CA LEU A 243 3.67 -20.80 -13.84
C LEU A 243 3.45 -22.03 -14.74
N GLU A 244 4.21 -23.11 -14.55
CA GLU A 244 4.04 -24.35 -15.31
C GLU A 244 2.67 -25.01 -15.05
N GLN A 245 2.18 -24.98 -13.81
CA GLN A 245 0.82 -25.42 -13.48
C GLN A 245 -0.26 -24.58 -14.16
N ALA A 246 0.03 -23.31 -14.45
CA ALA A 246 -0.81 -22.42 -15.24
C ALA A 246 -0.56 -22.51 -16.75
N GLY A 247 0.21 -23.50 -17.23
CA GLY A 247 0.40 -23.78 -18.65
C GLY A 247 1.62 -23.10 -19.29
N TRP A 248 2.42 -22.37 -18.53
CA TRP A 248 3.68 -21.81 -19.05
C TRP A 248 4.72 -22.91 -19.27
N THR A 249 5.58 -22.73 -20.25
CA THR A 249 6.71 -23.64 -20.52
C THR A 249 8.01 -22.88 -20.41
N GLN A 250 8.89 -23.29 -19.48
CA GLN A 250 10.22 -22.72 -19.34
C GLN A 250 11.07 -23.00 -20.59
N GLN A 251 11.65 -21.95 -21.17
CA GLN A 251 12.51 -22.03 -22.35
C GLN A 251 13.99 -21.88 -21.98
N ALA A 252 14.29 -21.03 -20.99
CA ALA A 252 15.63 -20.78 -20.53
C ALA A 252 15.64 -20.35 -19.06
N SER A 253 16.75 -20.59 -18.39
CA SER A 253 17.01 -20.11 -17.03
C SER A 253 18.50 -19.98 -16.83
N ASP A 254 18.94 -19.01 -16.05
CA ASP A 254 20.35 -18.89 -15.68
C ASP A 254 20.52 -18.11 -14.38
N THR A 255 21.76 -18.02 -13.91
CA THR A 255 22.20 -17.16 -12.82
C THR A 255 23.17 -16.12 -13.36
N ALA A 256 22.89 -14.83 -13.19
CA ALA A 256 23.72 -13.72 -13.66
C ALA A 256 23.89 -12.65 -12.58
N ASP A 257 25.13 -12.24 -12.27
CA ASP A 257 25.45 -11.13 -11.38
C ASP A 257 24.66 -11.10 -10.06
N ALA A 258 24.55 -12.27 -9.42
CA ALA A 258 23.79 -12.55 -8.20
C ALA A 258 22.26 -12.60 -8.33
N SER A 259 21.69 -12.55 -9.54
CA SER A 259 20.27 -12.77 -9.80
C SER A 259 20.02 -14.12 -10.46
N VAL A 260 18.94 -14.79 -10.08
CA VAL A 260 18.43 -15.99 -10.75
C VAL A 260 17.24 -15.60 -11.58
N TRP A 261 17.21 -16.02 -12.85
CA TRP A 261 16.11 -15.69 -13.75
C TRP A 261 15.63 -16.89 -14.56
N SER A 262 14.39 -16.78 -15.03
CA SER A 262 13.72 -17.75 -15.89
C SER A 262 12.94 -17.04 -16.98
N PHE A 263 13.04 -17.55 -18.20
CA PHE A 263 12.26 -17.12 -19.35
C PHE A 263 11.28 -18.22 -19.74
N LEU A 264 9.99 -17.88 -19.79
CA LEU A 264 8.91 -18.81 -20.05
C LEU A 264 8.02 -18.32 -21.20
N THR A 265 7.34 -19.24 -21.85
CA THR A 265 6.39 -18.96 -22.94
C THR A 265 5.06 -19.67 -22.72
N LEU A 266 3.98 -19.06 -23.16
CA LEU A 266 2.64 -19.64 -23.15
C LEU A 266 1.92 -19.27 -24.46
N ARG A 267 0.96 -20.10 -24.88
CA ARG A 267 -0.06 -19.72 -25.86
C ARG A 267 -1.40 -19.79 -25.13
N ASP A 268 -2.15 -18.71 -25.16
CA ASP A 268 -3.47 -18.69 -24.55
C ASP A 268 -4.49 -19.46 -25.41
N ASP A 269 -5.73 -19.51 -24.94
CA ASP A 269 -6.83 -20.22 -25.61
C ASP A 269 -7.19 -19.64 -26.99
N GLU A 270 -6.81 -18.38 -27.24
CA GLU A 270 -6.96 -17.70 -28.53
C GLU A 270 -5.76 -17.93 -29.46
N GLY A 271 -4.74 -18.66 -28.98
CA GLY A 271 -3.50 -18.97 -29.71
C GLY A 271 -2.48 -17.83 -29.73
N GLN A 272 -2.74 -16.73 -29.01
CA GLN A 272 -1.86 -15.57 -28.91
C GLN A 272 -0.62 -15.96 -28.09
N PRO A 273 0.60 -15.75 -28.63
CA PRO A 273 1.82 -16.12 -27.93
C PRO A 273 2.22 -15.08 -26.88
N TRP A 274 2.60 -15.57 -25.70
CA TRP A 274 3.04 -14.81 -24.55
C TRP A 274 4.45 -15.20 -24.12
N GLN A 275 5.17 -14.23 -23.57
CA GLN A 275 6.49 -14.40 -22.98
C GLN A 275 6.49 -13.86 -21.55
N ALA A 276 7.17 -14.54 -20.65
CA ALA A 276 7.37 -14.12 -19.28
C ALA A 276 8.86 -14.11 -18.94
N PHE A 277 9.30 -13.06 -18.24
CA PHE A 277 10.62 -12.99 -17.63
C PHE A 277 10.44 -12.85 -16.11
N LEU A 278 10.84 -13.89 -15.38
CA LEU A 278 10.85 -13.93 -13.92
C LEU A 278 12.29 -13.78 -13.43
N SER A 279 12.53 -12.90 -12.46
CA SER A 279 13.83 -12.76 -11.81
C SER A 279 13.71 -12.59 -10.30
N ILE A 280 14.69 -13.10 -9.58
CA ILE A 280 14.87 -12.91 -8.13
C ILE A 280 16.34 -12.59 -7.87
N ALA A 281 16.57 -11.48 -7.18
CA ALA A 281 17.89 -11.03 -6.78
C ALA A 281 17.93 -10.80 -5.25
N PRO A 282 19.05 -11.08 -4.57
CA PRO A 282 19.22 -10.74 -3.17
C PRO A 282 19.19 -9.22 -2.99
N ALA A 283 18.59 -8.77 -1.89
CA ALA A 283 18.62 -7.38 -1.47
C ALA A 283 19.77 -7.16 -0.46
N ASN A 284 19.87 -5.94 0.09
CA ASN A 284 20.99 -5.55 0.95
C ASN A 284 21.01 -6.28 2.31
N GLU A 285 19.86 -6.80 2.76
CA GLU A 285 19.74 -7.48 4.05
C GLU A 285 19.81 -9.02 3.87
N PRO A 286 20.38 -9.76 4.83
CA PRO A 286 20.40 -11.21 4.78
C PRO A 286 18.99 -11.80 4.67
N ASN A 287 18.81 -12.85 3.87
CA ASN A 287 17.53 -13.53 3.67
C ASN A 287 16.42 -12.66 3.05
N THR A 288 16.79 -11.51 2.46
CA THR A 288 15.86 -10.65 1.74
C THR A 288 16.14 -10.65 0.24
N TYR A 289 15.09 -10.58 -0.56
CA TYR A 289 15.15 -10.66 -2.01
C TYR A 289 14.18 -9.68 -2.67
N THR A 290 14.54 -9.20 -3.85
CA THR A 290 13.63 -8.49 -4.76
C THR A 290 13.24 -9.45 -5.88
N ALA A 291 11.94 -9.64 -6.09
CA ALA A 291 11.39 -10.44 -7.16
C ALA A 291 10.65 -9.56 -8.18
N SER A 292 10.74 -9.93 -9.46
CA SER A 292 10.05 -9.27 -10.55
C SER A 292 9.57 -10.30 -11.56
N ILE A 293 8.35 -10.11 -12.07
CA ILE A 293 7.86 -10.82 -13.25
C ILE A 293 7.26 -9.81 -14.22
N ILE A 294 7.63 -9.95 -15.49
CA ILE A 294 7.06 -9.19 -16.59
C ILE A 294 6.53 -10.20 -17.61
N VAL A 295 5.28 -9.98 -18.05
CA VAL A 295 4.59 -10.78 -19.05
C VAL A 295 4.24 -9.88 -20.23
N LEU A 296 4.50 -10.36 -21.45
CA LEU A 296 4.31 -9.61 -22.69
C LEU A 296 3.64 -10.48 -23.74
N ALA A 297 2.58 -9.98 -24.37
CA ALA A 297 2.03 -10.55 -25.58
C ALA A 297 2.99 -10.27 -26.73
N THR A 298 3.42 -11.32 -27.41
CA THR A 298 4.28 -11.17 -28.59
C THR A 298 3.42 -11.02 -29.83
N ASN A 299 3.52 -9.87 -30.50
CA ASN A 299 2.91 -9.71 -31.82
C ASN A 299 3.77 -10.45 -32.87
N PRO A 300 3.26 -11.49 -33.55
CA PRO A 300 4.02 -12.19 -34.58
C PRO A 300 4.36 -11.30 -35.80
N THR A 301 3.77 -10.11 -35.90
CA THR A 301 3.94 -9.15 -37.01
C THR A 301 4.94 -8.01 -36.73
N ARG A 302 5.54 -7.92 -35.53
CA ARG A 302 6.53 -6.86 -35.20
C ARG A 302 7.98 -7.33 -35.06
N SER A 303 8.27 -8.60 -35.34
CA SER A 303 9.64 -9.10 -35.47
C SER A 303 10.12 -8.97 -36.92
N ALA A 304 10.40 -7.75 -37.37
CA ALA A 304 11.06 -7.51 -38.65
C ALA A 304 11.80 -6.17 -38.69
N PHE A 305 12.66 -5.87 -37.72
CA PHE A 305 13.80 -4.98 -37.93
C PHE A 305 14.96 -5.46 -37.05
N PHE A 306 15.82 -6.29 -37.66
CA PHE A 306 17.22 -6.42 -37.26
C PHE A 306 17.97 -5.15 -37.65
#